data_AF-A0A2V6NLL5-F1
#
_entry.id   AF-A0A2V6NLL5-F1
#
_cell.length_a   1.000
_cell.length_b   1.000
_cell.length_c   1.000
_cell.angle_alpha   90.00
_cell.angle_beta   90.00
_cell.angle_gamma   90.00
#
_symmetry.space_group_name_H-M   'P 1'
#
loop_
_entity.id
_entity.type
_entity.pdbx_description
1 polymer ?
#
loop_
_entity_poly.entity_id
_entity_poly.type
_entity_poly.pdbx_seq_one_letter_code
_entity_poly.pdbx_strand_id
1 'polypeptide(L)'
;MRHFLIVNLSPENKVAGVLTPLFALRNENGLGIGDVATLREFIEWACAIGFGVVQLLPINEVGRDNSPYNAISAMAIEPMTLHLAPGSPEELQREVFESATANENLTTLRRGQVKYERVRKLKRELLERAFKTFQFNATANRESAFEQFCERESSWLKPYSFFRVLMELNRESEKWDEWQPEHRDPQTARSWLAEQSTEMQTQFSAREQFFSYVQWIADEQWRELRKFAGEHGVALMGDIPFGISYYSADVFTEREIFHLDWSGGAPPEPYFKDDEFTIKWGQNWGIPVYNWPAMRAQDFAWWRQRVRGVKRIFHIFRIDHVLGFYRIYAFPWRPNRNAEFLPLTHAQMLEKTGGRSPHFAPRDDETAENCEANKREGEEYLRMVLAESGATRVVGEDLGTVPRYVRPSLQSLGIAGFKIPQWEFLHGRMTPGNEFERLSVTTYATHDHKPIRQLWTEALDEKSPTREQAREDLLKIAQFAGIAPREGLEYERDFYPAMMSALFNSNSRIAIVMITDLLARKDRFNVPGTAAATNWTRRLPKTISQMCESPTIRRRMKLIKELLEKSGRT
;
A
#
# COMPACT_ATOMS: atom_id res chain seq x y z
N MET A 1 27.58 3.16 -26.37
CA MET A 1 26.62 2.11 -25.95
C MET A 1 26.42 2.21 -24.45
N ARG A 2 25.30 2.78 -23.98
CA ARG A 2 24.93 2.66 -22.57
C ARG A 2 24.58 1.19 -22.34
N HIS A 3 25.34 0.47 -21.51
CA HIS A 3 24.92 -0.84 -21.03
C HIS A 3 23.62 -0.60 -20.26
N PHE A 4 22.50 -1.08 -20.78
CA PHE A 4 21.25 -1.08 -20.01
C PHE A 4 21.50 -1.96 -18.78
N LEU A 5 21.52 -1.35 -17.59
CA LEU A 5 21.57 -2.07 -16.33
C LEU A 5 20.21 -2.75 -16.16
N ILE A 6 20.09 -4.00 -16.61
CA ILE A 6 18.89 -4.80 -16.35
C ILE A 6 18.83 -5.08 -14.86
N VAL A 7 17.68 -4.80 -14.25
CA VAL A 7 17.41 -5.13 -12.83
C VAL A 7 17.70 -6.61 -12.57
N ASN A 8 18.77 -6.90 -11.85
CA ASN A 8 19.17 -8.28 -11.56
C ASN A 8 18.52 -8.78 -10.26
N LEU A 9 17.27 -9.25 -10.37
CA LEU A 9 16.57 -9.96 -9.29
C LEU A 9 16.86 -11.46 -9.32
N SER A 10 18.10 -11.89 -9.57
CA SER A 10 18.49 -13.28 -9.39
C SER A 10 18.33 -13.72 -7.92
N PRO A 11 17.95 -14.98 -7.64
CA PRO A 11 17.96 -15.53 -6.28
C PRO A 11 19.34 -15.44 -5.59
N GLU A 12 20.41 -15.47 -6.39
CA GLU A 12 21.79 -15.45 -5.90
C GLU A 12 22.25 -14.06 -5.45
N ASN A 13 21.58 -13.00 -5.85
CA ASN A 13 21.97 -11.64 -5.52
C ASN A 13 21.19 -11.11 -4.31
N LYS A 14 21.91 -10.44 -3.40
CA LYS A 14 21.31 -9.64 -2.35
C LYS A 14 21.10 -8.23 -2.88
N VAL A 15 19.96 -7.63 -2.59
CA VAL A 15 19.64 -6.26 -3.00
C VAL A 15 19.19 -5.44 -1.79
N ALA A 16 19.46 -4.15 -1.82
CA ALA A 16 18.87 -3.21 -0.86
C ALA A 16 17.86 -2.30 -1.55
N GLY A 17 16.90 -1.82 -0.78
CA GLY A 17 15.90 -0.87 -1.25
C GLY A 17 15.42 0.09 -0.19
N VAL A 18 14.61 1.02 -0.64
CA VAL A 18 13.97 2.04 0.20
C VAL A 18 12.46 1.96 0.06
N LEU A 19 11.75 1.99 1.19
CA LEU A 19 10.29 2.13 1.22
C LEU A 19 9.91 3.59 1.37
N THR A 20 9.05 4.10 0.49
CA THR A 20 8.45 5.43 0.65
C THR A 20 6.99 5.43 0.19
N PRO A 21 6.07 6.06 0.94
CA PRO A 21 4.75 6.38 0.40
C PRO A 21 4.88 7.40 -0.73
N LEU A 22 4.23 7.15 -1.87
CA LEU A 22 4.30 8.06 -3.02
C LEU A 22 3.77 9.44 -2.68
N PHE A 23 2.63 9.53 -1.98
CA PHE A 23 2.01 10.80 -1.60
C PHE A 23 2.95 11.70 -0.77
N ALA A 24 3.90 11.09 -0.04
CA ALA A 24 4.82 11.79 0.84
C ALA A 24 5.97 12.47 0.08
N LEU A 25 6.26 12.04 -1.14
CA LEU A 25 7.32 12.63 -1.96
C LEU A 25 6.97 14.04 -2.43
N ARG A 26 8.02 14.81 -2.76
CA ARG A 26 7.91 16.22 -3.16
C ARG A 26 8.87 16.50 -4.31
N ASN A 27 8.37 17.16 -5.34
CA ASN A 27 9.16 17.85 -6.36
C ASN A 27 8.86 19.35 -6.29
N GLU A 28 9.66 20.16 -7.00
CA GLU A 28 9.53 21.63 -6.97
C GLU A 28 8.23 22.11 -7.64
N ASN A 29 7.83 21.43 -8.72
CA ASN A 29 6.75 21.89 -9.60
C ASN A 29 5.42 21.14 -9.40
N GLY A 30 5.34 20.16 -8.51
CA GLY A 30 4.17 19.30 -8.38
C GLY A 30 2.92 19.97 -7.80
N LEU A 31 1.82 19.22 -7.85
CA LEU A 31 0.48 19.69 -7.50
C LEU A 31 0.09 19.33 -6.07
N GLY A 32 1.01 19.46 -5.10
CA GLY A 32 0.72 19.26 -3.67
C GLY A 32 0.76 17.83 -3.14
N ILE A 33 1.06 16.85 -3.99
CA ILE A 33 1.21 15.43 -3.65
C ILE A 33 2.33 14.84 -4.53
N GLY A 34 3.01 13.78 -4.07
CA GLY A 34 3.92 13.04 -4.94
C GLY A 34 3.15 12.27 -6.01
N ASP A 35 3.67 12.31 -7.24
CA ASP A 35 3.12 11.69 -8.44
C ASP A 35 4.19 10.91 -9.21
N VAL A 36 3.84 10.28 -10.35
CA VAL A 36 4.80 9.48 -11.13
C VAL A 36 6.04 10.27 -11.57
N ALA A 37 5.94 11.58 -11.83
CA ALA A 37 7.11 12.40 -12.17
C ALA A 37 8.02 12.59 -10.95
N THR A 38 7.43 12.87 -9.79
CA THR A 38 8.17 12.91 -8.52
C THR A 38 8.86 11.57 -8.23
N LEU A 39 8.21 10.46 -8.57
CA LEU A 39 8.77 9.12 -8.38
C LEU A 39 9.94 8.84 -9.35
N ARG A 40 9.92 9.36 -10.58
CA ARG A 40 11.08 9.29 -11.49
C ARG A 40 12.31 9.95 -10.87
N GLU A 41 12.17 11.17 -10.36
CA GLU A 41 13.26 11.87 -9.65
C GLU A 41 13.75 11.05 -8.43
N PHE A 42 12.82 10.46 -7.69
CA PHE A 42 13.18 9.63 -6.52
C PHE A 42 13.91 8.34 -6.89
N ILE A 43 13.55 7.69 -8.01
CA ILE A 43 14.24 6.50 -8.53
C ILE A 43 15.69 6.83 -8.87
N GLU A 44 15.94 7.96 -9.55
CA GLU A 44 17.29 8.41 -9.85
C GLU A 44 18.10 8.70 -8.57
N TRP A 45 17.47 9.36 -7.60
CA TRP A 45 18.09 9.62 -6.29
C TRP A 45 18.42 8.32 -5.54
N ALA A 46 17.51 7.34 -5.51
CA ALA A 46 17.72 6.04 -4.89
C ALA A 46 18.83 5.24 -5.59
N CYS A 47 18.82 5.23 -6.93
CA CYS A 47 19.84 4.60 -7.76
C CYS A 47 21.24 5.19 -7.47
N ALA A 48 21.36 6.52 -7.36
CA ALA A 48 22.64 7.19 -7.07
C ALA A 48 23.26 6.79 -5.72
N ILE A 49 22.44 6.32 -4.77
CA ILE A 49 22.86 5.81 -3.46
C ILE A 49 23.32 4.34 -3.57
N GLY A 50 22.85 3.61 -4.59
CA GLY A 50 23.09 2.17 -4.76
C GLY A 50 21.88 1.30 -4.40
N PHE A 51 20.69 1.87 -4.22
CA PHE A 51 19.48 1.07 -4.01
C PHE A 51 18.99 0.47 -5.32
N GLY A 52 18.76 -0.84 -5.33
CA GLY A 52 18.20 -1.58 -6.47
C GLY A 52 16.69 -1.82 -6.37
N VAL A 53 16.04 -1.42 -5.27
CA VAL A 53 14.58 -1.56 -5.08
C VAL A 53 13.98 -0.26 -4.53
N VAL A 54 12.87 0.18 -5.10
CA VAL A 54 11.98 1.20 -4.52
C VAL A 54 10.64 0.55 -4.21
N GLN A 55 10.30 0.45 -2.93
CA GLN A 55 9.02 -0.07 -2.46
C GLN A 55 8.04 1.07 -2.22
N LEU A 56 6.82 0.89 -2.72
CA LEU A 56 5.68 1.79 -2.51
C LEU A 56 4.61 1.13 -1.66
N LEU A 57 3.71 1.97 -1.13
CA LEU A 57 2.42 1.54 -0.62
C LEU A 57 1.44 1.28 -1.78
N PRO A 58 0.24 0.74 -1.51
CA PRO A 58 -0.77 0.57 -2.55
C PRO A 58 -1.05 1.88 -3.30
N ILE A 59 -1.31 1.76 -4.60
CA ILE A 59 -1.55 2.90 -5.51
C ILE A 59 -3.00 2.95 -6.00
N ASN A 60 -3.85 2.12 -5.42
CA ASN A 60 -5.24 2.00 -5.84
C ASN A 60 -6.04 3.23 -5.44
N GLU A 61 -7.08 3.53 -6.21
CA GLU A 61 -7.94 4.66 -5.92
C GLU A 61 -8.71 4.48 -4.63
N VAL A 62 -8.70 5.53 -3.81
CA VAL A 62 -9.37 5.57 -2.51
C VAL A 62 -10.54 6.57 -2.53
N GLY A 63 -11.53 6.29 -1.68
CA GLY A 63 -12.70 7.13 -1.47
C GLY A 63 -12.38 8.40 -0.67
N ARG A 64 -13.25 8.74 0.30
CA ARG A 64 -13.01 9.90 1.18
C ARG A 64 -11.93 9.62 2.23
N ASP A 65 -11.78 8.36 2.62
CA ASP A 65 -10.62 7.90 3.37
C ASP A 65 -9.36 8.03 2.51
N ASN A 66 -8.27 8.54 3.10
CA ASN A 66 -6.98 8.68 2.42
C ASN A 66 -6.04 7.49 2.67
N SER A 67 -6.51 6.45 3.38
CA SER A 67 -5.79 5.21 3.58
C SER A 67 -5.60 4.43 2.28
N PRO A 68 -4.35 4.16 1.84
CA PRO A 68 -4.07 3.32 0.68
C PRO A 68 -4.63 1.89 0.79
N TYR A 69 -4.96 1.44 2.01
CA TYR A 69 -5.48 0.11 2.30
C TYR A 69 -7.02 0.04 2.29
N ASN A 70 -7.70 1.17 2.03
CA ASN A 70 -9.16 1.27 1.95
C ASN A 70 -9.62 1.73 0.55
N ALA A 71 -9.15 1.01 -0.47
CA ALA A 71 -9.41 1.35 -1.86
C ALA A 71 -10.87 1.09 -2.28
N ILE A 72 -11.40 1.95 -3.16
CA ILE A 72 -12.71 1.78 -3.79
C ILE A 72 -12.63 0.90 -5.04
N SER A 73 -11.44 0.48 -5.45
CA SER A 73 -11.25 -0.58 -6.43
C SER A 73 -9.95 -1.34 -6.19
N ALA A 74 -9.96 -2.66 -6.37
CA ALA A 74 -8.73 -3.45 -6.32
C ALA A 74 -7.83 -3.28 -7.57
N MET A 75 -8.36 -2.65 -8.63
CA MET A 75 -7.69 -2.49 -9.93
C MET A 75 -7.43 -1.03 -10.28
N ALA A 76 -8.38 -0.12 -10.04
CA ALA A 76 -8.24 1.27 -10.45
C ALA A 76 -7.09 1.95 -9.70
N ILE A 77 -6.30 2.74 -10.42
CA ILE A 77 -5.17 3.50 -9.91
C ILE A 77 -5.65 4.89 -9.46
N GLU A 78 -5.13 5.36 -8.34
CA GLU A 78 -5.44 6.65 -7.74
C GLU A 78 -5.08 7.82 -8.70
N PRO A 79 -6.06 8.60 -9.19
CA PRO A 79 -5.83 9.72 -10.11
C PRO A 79 -4.86 10.78 -9.55
N MET A 80 -4.77 10.92 -8.22
CA MET A 80 -3.79 11.83 -7.63
C MET A 80 -2.33 11.41 -7.85
N THR A 81 -2.06 10.16 -8.22
CA THR A 81 -0.70 9.69 -8.53
C THR A 81 -0.23 10.10 -9.93
N LEU A 82 -1.15 10.57 -10.79
CA LEU A 82 -0.84 10.95 -12.17
C LEU A 82 -0.05 12.25 -12.25
N HIS A 83 0.92 12.29 -13.15
CA HIS A 83 1.64 13.50 -13.49
C HIS A 83 0.78 14.33 -14.46
N LEU A 84 0.36 15.50 -13.99
CA LEU A 84 -0.42 16.46 -14.76
C LEU A 84 0.40 17.74 -14.95
N ALA A 85 0.83 17.96 -16.18
CA ALA A 85 1.59 19.12 -16.61
C ALA A 85 1.29 19.38 -18.10
N PRO A 86 1.67 20.54 -18.66
CA PRO A 86 1.54 20.77 -20.10
C PRO A 86 2.17 19.63 -20.92
N GLY A 87 1.36 18.92 -21.71
CA GLY A 87 1.75 17.76 -22.51
C GLY A 87 1.75 16.41 -21.77
N SER A 88 1.29 16.35 -20.51
CA SER A 88 1.11 15.10 -19.77
C SER A 88 -0.22 15.14 -18.99
N PRO A 89 -1.27 14.41 -19.42
CA PRO A 89 -1.35 13.64 -20.67
C PRO A 89 -1.22 14.53 -21.91
N GLU A 90 -1.00 13.94 -23.09
CA GLU A 90 -0.79 14.67 -24.37
C GLU A 90 -1.86 15.75 -24.60
N GLU A 91 -3.09 15.46 -24.18
CA GLU A 91 -4.26 16.31 -24.34
C GLU A 91 -4.33 17.49 -23.35
N LEU A 92 -3.46 17.52 -22.33
CA LEU A 92 -3.38 18.61 -21.37
C LEU A 92 -2.48 19.73 -21.90
N GLN A 93 -3.03 20.59 -22.74
CA GLN A 93 -2.31 21.74 -23.33
C GLN A 93 -1.92 22.79 -22.28
N ARG A 94 -0.92 23.61 -22.60
CA ARG A 94 -0.35 24.61 -21.68
C ARG A 94 -1.40 25.62 -21.22
N GLU A 95 -2.16 26.17 -22.15
CA GLU A 95 -3.19 27.18 -21.90
C GLU A 95 -4.29 26.64 -20.99
N VAL A 96 -4.65 25.37 -21.18
CA VAL A 96 -5.63 24.64 -20.37
C VAL A 96 -5.14 24.45 -18.95
N PHE A 97 -3.87 24.04 -18.79
CA PHE A 97 -3.22 23.86 -17.49
C PHE A 97 -3.10 25.19 -16.72
N GLU A 98 -2.63 26.24 -17.39
CA GLU A 98 -2.46 27.57 -16.79
C GLU A 98 -3.82 28.14 -16.35
N SER A 99 -4.86 27.99 -17.17
CA SER A 99 -6.22 28.41 -16.81
C SER A 99 -6.78 27.67 -15.59
N ALA A 100 -6.60 26.35 -15.50
CA ALA A 100 -7.10 25.56 -14.37
C ALA A 100 -6.32 25.86 -13.07
N THR A 101 -5.03 26.16 -13.18
CA THR A 101 -4.18 26.44 -12.02
C THR A 101 -4.18 27.92 -11.60
N ALA A 102 -4.69 28.84 -12.42
CA ALA A 102 -4.69 30.27 -12.16
C ALA A 102 -5.35 30.66 -10.83
N ASN A 103 -6.41 29.96 -10.43
CA ASN A 103 -7.14 30.23 -9.19
C ASN A 103 -6.56 29.51 -7.96
N GLU A 104 -5.51 28.70 -8.14
CA GLU A 104 -4.93 27.88 -7.08
C GLU A 104 -3.57 28.42 -6.64
N ASN A 105 -3.41 28.65 -5.34
CA ASN A 105 -2.10 29.00 -4.77
C ASN A 105 -1.22 27.76 -4.64
N LEU A 106 -0.51 27.40 -5.72
CA LEU A 106 0.35 26.21 -5.79
C LEU A 106 1.45 26.21 -4.72
N THR A 107 1.99 27.37 -4.36
CA THR A 107 2.97 27.50 -3.26
C THR A 107 2.40 27.01 -1.94
N THR A 108 1.17 27.38 -1.63
CA THR A 108 0.46 26.91 -0.43
C THR A 108 0.12 25.44 -0.55
N LEU A 109 -0.36 24.99 -1.72
CA LEU A 109 -0.70 23.59 -1.97
C LEU A 109 0.51 22.65 -1.75
N ARG A 110 1.71 23.07 -2.15
CA ARG A 110 2.98 22.32 -2.02
C ARG A 110 3.57 22.24 -0.60
N ARG A 111 3.11 23.07 0.35
CA ARG A 111 3.68 23.15 1.72
C ARG A 111 2.93 22.26 2.72
N GLY A 112 3.68 21.65 3.65
CA GLY A 112 3.12 20.90 4.78
C GLY A 112 2.56 19.54 4.38
N GLN A 113 1.49 19.13 5.07
CA GLN A 113 0.74 17.91 4.79
C GLN A 113 0.03 17.96 3.43
N VAL A 114 -0.31 16.79 2.89
CA VAL A 114 -1.15 16.65 1.70
C VAL A 114 -2.52 17.27 2.00
N LYS A 115 -2.96 18.19 1.13
CA LYS A 115 -4.28 18.83 1.20
C LYS A 115 -5.23 18.09 0.26
N TYR A 116 -5.60 16.87 0.63
CA TYR A 116 -6.28 15.91 -0.25
C TYR A 116 -7.46 16.50 -1.02
N GLU A 117 -8.39 17.20 -0.36
CA GLU A 117 -9.56 17.80 -1.02
C GLU A 117 -9.16 18.76 -2.15
N ARG A 118 -8.22 19.68 -1.89
CA ARG A 118 -7.74 20.65 -2.89
C ARG A 118 -6.99 19.96 -4.03
N VAL A 119 -6.15 18.98 -3.70
CA VAL A 119 -5.38 18.22 -4.69
C VAL A 119 -6.31 17.41 -5.60
N ARG A 120 -7.28 16.68 -5.02
CA ARG A 120 -8.28 15.90 -5.78
C ARG A 120 -9.08 16.82 -6.70
N LYS A 121 -9.58 17.95 -6.18
CA LYS A 121 -10.35 18.91 -6.97
C LYS A 121 -9.53 19.44 -8.15
N LEU A 122 -8.31 19.91 -7.90
CA LEU A 122 -7.44 20.44 -8.97
C LEU A 122 -7.10 19.39 -10.01
N LYS A 123 -6.66 18.20 -9.59
CA LYS A 123 -6.27 17.13 -10.52
C LYS A 123 -7.47 16.59 -11.30
N ARG A 124 -8.65 16.49 -10.69
CA ARG A 124 -9.91 16.16 -11.38
C ARG A 124 -10.23 17.19 -12.45
N GLU A 125 -10.19 18.49 -12.14
CA GLU A 125 -10.45 19.55 -13.11
C GLU A 125 -9.47 19.50 -14.30
N LEU A 126 -8.18 19.27 -14.04
CA LEU A 126 -7.18 19.11 -15.10
C LEU A 126 -7.47 17.88 -15.99
N LEU A 127 -7.84 16.75 -15.38
CA LEU A 127 -8.20 15.53 -16.11
C LEU A 127 -9.48 15.70 -16.94
N GLU A 128 -10.49 16.39 -16.40
CA GLU A 128 -11.74 16.68 -17.13
C GLU A 128 -11.49 17.56 -18.34
N ARG A 129 -10.62 18.58 -18.21
CA ARG A 129 -10.22 19.42 -19.34
C ARG A 129 -9.36 18.68 -20.36
N ALA A 130 -8.48 17.78 -19.91
CA ALA A 130 -7.72 16.91 -20.81
C ALA A 130 -8.65 15.95 -21.57
N PHE A 131 -9.59 15.31 -20.88
CA PHE A 131 -10.59 14.45 -21.51
C PHE A 131 -11.47 15.20 -22.50
N LYS A 132 -11.89 16.43 -22.18
CA LYS A 132 -12.61 17.28 -23.15
C LYS A 132 -11.77 17.53 -24.40
N THR A 133 -10.48 17.79 -24.25
CA THR A 133 -9.56 17.98 -25.38
C THR A 133 -9.41 16.70 -26.19
N PHE A 134 -9.31 15.54 -25.53
CA PHE A 134 -9.34 14.22 -26.17
C PHE A 134 -10.61 14.04 -27.02
N GLN A 135 -11.79 14.31 -26.46
CA GLN A 135 -13.07 14.11 -27.17
C GLN A 135 -13.21 14.93 -28.46
N PHE A 136 -12.60 16.13 -28.53
CA PHE A 136 -12.73 17.00 -29.71
C PHE A 136 -11.56 16.91 -30.68
N ASN A 137 -10.37 16.59 -30.18
CA ASN A 137 -9.11 16.77 -30.92
C ASN A 137 -8.19 15.53 -30.90
N ALA A 138 -8.63 14.39 -30.35
CA ALA A 138 -7.81 13.18 -30.36
C ALA A 138 -7.47 12.76 -31.78
N THR A 139 -6.25 12.27 -31.96
CA THR A 139 -5.86 11.63 -33.21
C THR A 139 -6.46 10.23 -33.28
N ALA A 140 -6.68 9.70 -34.48
CA ALA A 140 -7.19 8.33 -34.67
C ALA A 140 -6.35 7.26 -33.94
N ASN A 141 -5.04 7.49 -33.79
CA ASN A 141 -4.16 6.61 -33.02
C ASN A 141 -4.45 6.65 -31.52
N ARG A 142 -4.72 7.84 -30.94
CA ARG A 142 -5.07 8.00 -29.53
C ARG A 142 -6.45 7.40 -29.24
N GLU A 143 -7.43 7.62 -30.12
CA GLU A 143 -8.75 7.00 -30.02
C GLU A 143 -8.64 5.47 -30.04
N SER A 144 -7.94 4.90 -31.02
CA SER A 144 -7.76 3.44 -31.11
C SER A 144 -7.02 2.87 -29.90
N ALA A 145 -6.00 3.57 -29.37
CA ALA A 145 -5.29 3.12 -28.17
C ALA A 145 -6.19 3.11 -26.93
N PHE A 146 -7.06 4.11 -26.79
CA PHE A 146 -8.05 4.18 -25.72
C PHE A 146 -9.11 3.08 -25.84
N GLU A 147 -9.63 2.82 -27.04
CA GLU A 147 -10.58 1.73 -27.30
C GLU A 147 -9.97 0.37 -26.96
N GLN A 148 -8.74 0.09 -27.42
CA GLN A 148 -8.02 -1.14 -27.11
C GLN A 148 -7.78 -1.30 -25.60
N PHE A 149 -7.53 -0.22 -24.87
CA PHE A 149 -7.45 -0.24 -23.41
C PHE A 149 -8.81 -0.63 -22.80
N CYS A 150 -9.88 0.01 -23.24
CA CYS A 150 -11.23 -0.24 -22.73
C CYS A 150 -11.69 -1.68 -22.98
N GLU A 151 -11.37 -2.25 -24.15
CA GLU A 151 -11.66 -3.65 -24.49
C GLU A 151 -10.86 -4.61 -23.61
N ARG A 152 -9.54 -4.40 -23.53
CA ARG A 152 -8.63 -5.26 -22.77
C ARG A 152 -8.95 -5.31 -21.27
N GLU A 153 -9.31 -4.17 -20.69
CA GLU A 153 -9.56 -4.02 -19.25
C GLU A 153 -11.06 -4.07 -18.90
N SER A 154 -11.92 -4.39 -19.86
CA SER A 154 -13.38 -4.29 -19.75
C SER A 154 -13.99 -5.02 -18.55
N SER A 155 -13.39 -6.14 -18.10
CA SER A 155 -13.91 -6.95 -16.99
C SER A 155 -14.01 -6.18 -15.68
N TRP A 156 -13.06 -5.30 -15.39
CA TRP A 156 -13.07 -4.48 -14.18
C TRP A 156 -13.37 -3.01 -14.47
N LEU A 157 -13.00 -2.52 -15.64
CA LEU A 157 -13.15 -1.11 -15.99
C LEU A 157 -14.63 -0.71 -16.08
N LYS A 158 -15.48 -1.55 -16.68
CA LYS A 158 -16.92 -1.30 -16.79
C LYS A 158 -17.65 -1.27 -15.44
N PRO A 159 -17.50 -2.28 -14.54
CA PRO A 159 -18.13 -2.20 -13.22
C PRO A 159 -17.59 -1.03 -12.39
N TYR A 160 -16.29 -0.72 -12.50
CA TYR A 160 -15.68 0.42 -11.83
C TYR A 160 -16.21 1.77 -12.35
N SER A 161 -16.25 2.00 -13.66
CA SER A 161 -16.75 3.25 -14.24
C SER A 161 -18.21 3.47 -13.86
N PHE A 162 -19.03 2.43 -13.96
CA PHE A 162 -20.43 2.44 -13.56
C PHE A 162 -20.58 2.84 -12.08
N PHE A 163 -19.82 2.20 -11.19
CA PHE A 163 -19.80 2.53 -9.77
C PHE A 163 -19.39 3.98 -9.51
N ARG A 164 -18.39 4.50 -10.22
CA ARG A 164 -17.94 5.89 -10.09
C ARG A 164 -19.00 6.91 -10.52
N VAL A 165 -19.72 6.66 -11.61
CA VAL A 165 -20.82 7.55 -12.00
C VAL A 165 -21.94 7.52 -10.96
N LEU A 166 -22.29 6.35 -10.42
CA LEU A 166 -23.24 6.26 -9.30
C LEU A 166 -22.74 7.02 -8.06
N MET A 167 -21.45 6.97 -7.74
CA MET A 167 -20.88 7.80 -6.66
C MET A 167 -21.12 9.29 -6.91
N GLU A 168 -20.89 9.80 -8.13
CA GLU A 168 -21.13 11.21 -8.47
C GLU A 168 -22.61 11.59 -8.28
N LEU A 169 -23.53 10.75 -8.76
CA LEU A 169 -24.97 10.94 -8.58
C LEU A 169 -25.40 10.93 -7.11
N ASN A 170 -24.63 10.25 -6.25
CA ASN A 170 -24.84 10.19 -4.80
C ASN A 170 -23.84 11.08 -4.03
N ARG A 171 -23.46 12.24 -4.60
CA ARG A 171 -22.66 13.30 -3.95
C ARG A 171 -21.25 12.85 -3.55
N GLU A 172 -20.58 12.10 -4.43
CA GLU A 172 -19.22 11.57 -4.21
C GLU A 172 -19.14 10.71 -2.93
N SER A 173 -20.21 9.98 -2.62
CA SER A 173 -20.25 9.03 -1.50
C SER A 173 -19.99 7.63 -2.02
N GLU A 174 -19.01 6.93 -1.46
CA GLU A 174 -18.70 5.52 -1.72
C GLU A 174 -19.69 4.56 -1.03
N LYS A 175 -20.46 5.08 -0.07
CA LYS A 175 -21.35 4.30 0.78
C LYS A 175 -22.63 3.88 0.07
N TRP A 176 -22.51 2.85 -0.77
CA TRP A 176 -23.59 2.35 -1.61
C TRP A 176 -24.82 1.85 -0.84
N ASP A 177 -24.69 1.51 0.45
CA ASP A 177 -25.81 1.16 1.32
C ASP A 177 -26.64 2.39 1.79
N GLU A 178 -26.07 3.59 1.66
CA GLU A 178 -26.70 4.88 1.98
C GLU A 178 -27.22 5.63 0.73
N TRP A 179 -26.99 5.11 -0.49
CA TRP A 179 -27.44 5.72 -1.74
C TRP A 179 -28.96 5.75 -1.91
N GLN A 180 -29.46 6.40 -2.97
CA GLN A 180 -30.87 6.24 -3.38
C GLN A 180 -31.20 4.76 -3.59
N PRO A 181 -32.39 4.27 -3.19
CA PRO A 181 -32.74 2.86 -3.22
C PRO A 181 -32.45 2.16 -4.55
N GLU A 182 -32.71 2.83 -5.66
CA GLU A 182 -32.54 2.33 -7.02
C GLU A 182 -31.06 2.11 -7.37
N HIS A 183 -30.15 2.83 -6.72
CA HIS A 183 -28.70 2.76 -6.96
C HIS A 183 -27.98 1.74 -6.07
N ARG A 184 -28.63 1.21 -5.01
CA ARG A 184 -27.96 0.39 -3.98
C ARG A 184 -27.57 -0.99 -4.46
N ASP A 185 -28.11 -1.46 -5.57
CA ASP A 185 -27.80 -2.75 -6.17
C ASP A 185 -27.40 -2.58 -7.64
N PRO A 186 -26.36 -3.28 -8.13
CA PRO A 186 -25.92 -3.14 -9.52
C PRO A 186 -27.03 -3.43 -10.54
N GLN A 187 -27.87 -4.44 -10.30
CA GLN A 187 -28.91 -4.83 -11.24
C GLN A 187 -30.04 -3.80 -11.23
N THR A 188 -30.48 -3.35 -10.04
CA THR A 188 -31.51 -2.31 -9.97
C THR A 188 -31.02 -0.99 -10.55
N ALA A 189 -29.76 -0.62 -10.34
CA ALA A 189 -29.17 0.60 -10.86
C ALA A 189 -29.10 0.58 -12.40
N ARG A 190 -28.79 -0.58 -13.00
CA ARG A 190 -28.83 -0.76 -14.46
C ARG A 190 -30.24 -0.64 -15.02
N SER A 191 -31.23 -1.26 -14.37
CA SER A 191 -32.64 -1.13 -14.78
C SER A 191 -33.11 0.32 -14.68
N TRP A 192 -32.80 0.99 -13.58
CA TRP A 192 -33.10 2.41 -13.38
C TRP A 192 -32.49 3.27 -14.49
N LEU A 193 -31.22 3.05 -14.84
CA LEU A 193 -30.55 3.80 -15.91
C LEU A 193 -31.21 3.60 -17.28
N ALA A 194 -31.66 2.37 -17.58
CA ALA A 194 -32.34 2.04 -18.83
C ALA A 194 -33.72 2.74 -18.96
N GLU A 195 -34.35 3.07 -17.84
CA GLU A 195 -35.62 3.81 -17.78
C GLU A 195 -35.44 5.34 -17.82
N GLN A 196 -34.21 5.85 -17.71
CA GLN A 196 -33.94 7.28 -17.78
C GLN A 196 -34.04 7.82 -19.21
N SER A 197 -34.15 9.16 -19.33
CA SER A 197 -34.13 9.84 -20.63
C SER A 197 -32.86 9.54 -21.43
N THR A 198 -32.96 9.61 -22.76
CA THR A 198 -31.79 9.47 -23.65
C THR A 198 -30.67 10.46 -23.31
N GLU A 199 -31.03 11.67 -22.86
CA GLU A 199 -30.07 12.67 -22.38
C GLU A 199 -29.30 12.17 -21.14
N MET A 200 -30.00 11.65 -20.15
CA MET A 200 -29.38 11.12 -18.93
C MET A 200 -28.49 9.91 -19.24
N GLN A 201 -28.93 9.00 -20.10
CA GLN A 201 -28.13 7.86 -20.53
C GLN A 201 -26.85 8.31 -21.26
N THR A 202 -26.95 9.34 -22.10
CA THR A 202 -25.80 9.91 -22.81
C THR A 202 -24.81 10.58 -21.84
N GLN A 203 -25.32 11.35 -20.87
CA GLN A 203 -24.50 11.97 -19.84
C GLN A 203 -23.81 10.92 -18.96
N PHE A 204 -24.53 9.86 -18.57
CA PHE A 204 -23.98 8.76 -17.80
C PHE A 204 -22.83 8.08 -18.55
N SER A 205 -23.05 7.71 -19.81
CA SER A 205 -22.02 7.11 -20.68
C SER A 205 -20.79 8.01 -20.85
N ALA A 206 -20.99 9.33 -21.03
CA ALA A 206 -19.89 10.28 -21.11
C ALA A 206 -19.06 10.34 -19.83
N ARG A 207 -19.68 10.20 -18.64
CA ARG A 207 -18.96 10.09 -17.36
C ARG A 207 -18.24 8.76 -17.22
N GLU A 208 -18.81 7.65 -17.67
CA GLU A 208 -18.11 6.36 -17.69
C GLU A 208 -16.86 6.42 -18.58
N GLN A 209 -16.96 7.05 -19.75
CA GLN A 209 -15.82 7.28 -20.63
C GLN A 209 -14.75 8.17 -19.98
N PHE A 210 -15.14 9.21 -19.24
CA PHE A 210 -14.19 10.03 -18.48
C PHE A 210 -13.40 9.19 -17.47
N PHE A 211 -14.07 8.40 -16.64
CA PHE A 211 -13.38 7.55 -15.66
C PHE A 211 -12.50 6.49 -16.34
N SER A 212 -12.96 5.95 -17.46
CA SER A 212 -12.18 5.02 -18.29
C SER A 212 -10.92 5.68 -18.84
N TYR A 213 -11.03 6.91 -19.36
CA TYR A 213 -9.91 7.71 -19.85
C TYR A 213 -8.88 7.98 -18.75
N VAL A 214 -9.32 8.34 -17.54
CA VAL A 214 -8.41 8.56 -16.41
C VAL A 214 -7.60 7.30 -16.10
N GLN A 215 -8.23 6.13 -16.11
CA GLN A 215 -7.53 4.86 -15.87
C GLN A 215 -6.61 4.45 -17.03
N TRP A 216 -6.94 4.83 -18.27
CA TRP A 216 -6.05 4.66 -19.40
C TRP A 216 -4.77 5.49 -19.26
N ILE A 217 -4.89 6.79 -18.93
CA ILE A 217 -3.73 7.65 -18.65
C ILE A 217 -2.90 7.09 -17.50
N ALA A 218 -3.55 6.50 -16.49
CA ALA A 218 -2.87 5.84 -15.39
C ALA A 218 -2.07 4.60 -15.84
N ASP A 219 -2.64 3.71 -16.64
CA ASP A 219 -1.94 2.54 -17.20
C ASP A 219 -0.72 2.97 -18.01
N GLU A 220 -0.86 3.98 -18.88
CA GLU A 220 0.23 4.51 -19.69
C GLU A 220 1.38 5.02 -18.81
N GLN A 221 1.10 5.97 -17.91
CA GLN A 221 2.13 6.60 -17.09
C GLN A 221 2.85 5.61 -16.16
N TRP A 222 2.12 4.67 -15.55
CA TRP A 222 2.70 3.69 -14.65
C TRP A 222 3.50 2.60 -15.38
N ARG A 223 3.09 2.18 -16.57
CA ARG A 223 3.88 1.25 -17.41
C ARG A 223 5.16 1.90 -17.90
N GLU A 224 5.12 3.17 -18.29
CA GLU A 224 6.33 3.92 -18.65
C GLU A 224 7.27 4.11 -17.46
N LEU A 225 6.72 4.35 -16.26
CA LEU A 225 7.51 4.44 -15.05
C LEU A 225 8.20 3.11 -14.71
N ARG A 226 7.49 1.98 -14.85
CA ARG A 226 8.08 0.64 -14.70
C ARG A 226 9.26 0.44 -15.64
N LYS A 227 9.08 0.77 -16.93
CA LYS A 227 10.13 0.69 -17.95
C LYS A 227 11.32 1.57 -17.57
N PHE A 228 11.08 2.82 -17.20
CA PHE A 228 12.11 3.77 -16.77
C PHE A 228 12.91 3.25 -15.58
N ALA A 229 12.25 2.74 -14.53
CA ALA A 229 12.92 2.15 -13.38
C ALA A 229 13.81 0.98 -13.79
N GLY A 230 13.29 0.11 -14.66
CA GLY A 230 14.02 -1.03 -15.21
C GLY A 230 15.28 -0.64 -15.99
N GLU A 231 15.21 0.43 -16.79
CA GLU A 231 16.35 0.98 -17.55
C GLU A 231 17.42 1.62 -16.65
N HIS A 232 17.05 2.00 -15.41
CA HIS A 232 17.96 2.53 -14.38
C HIS A 232 18.45 1.45 -13.39
N GLY A 233 18.15 0.17 -13.64
CA GLY A 233 18.55 -0.92 -12.75
C GLY A 233 17.80 -0.96 -11.41
N VAL A 234 16.66 -0.27 -11.30
CA VAL A 234 15.83 -0.24 -10.09
C VAL A 234 14.53 -1.03 -10.27
N ALA A 235 14.30 -2.00 -9.39
CA ALA A 235 13.02 -2.69 -9.29
C ALA A 235 12.00 -1.84 -8.53
N LEU A 236 10.82 -1.64 -9.11
CA LEU A 236 9.64 -1.19 -8.37
C LEU A 236 9.00 -2.36 -7.64
N MET A 237 8.81 -2.21 -6.33
CA MET A 237 8.06 -3.13 -5.49
C MET A 237 6.72 -2.51 -5.09
N GLY A 238 5.64 -3.08 -5.59
CA GLY A 238 4.27 -2.68 -5.25
C GLY A 238 3.73 -3.39 -4.02
N ASP A 239 2.50 -3.09 -3.66
CA ASP A 239 1.80 -3.67 -2.52
C ASP A 239 0.35 -3.98 -2.91
N ILE A 240 -0.08 -5.21 -2.64
CA ILE A 240 -1.46 -5.67 -2.76
C ILE A 240 -2.01 -5.80 -1.34
N PRO A 241 -2.90 -4.91 -0.89
CA PRO A 241 -3.67 -5.11 0.35
C PRO A 241 -4.31 -6.50 0.36
N PHE A 242 -4.39 -7.20 1.49
CA PHE A 242 -5.19 -8.44 1.53
C PHE A 242 -6.61 -8.09 1.14
N GLY A 243 -7.31 -7.32 1.97
CA GLY A 243 -8.71 -6.93 1.74
C GLY A 243 -8.92 -5.78 0.74
N ILE A 244 -10.20 -5.50 0.49
CA ILE A 244 -10.69 -4.35 -0.27
C ILE A 244 -11.77 -3.66 0.57
N SER A 245 -12.05 -2.38 0.33
CA SER A 245 -13.12 -1.68 1.05
C SER A 245 -14.46 -2.38 0.86
N TYR A 246 -15.28 -2.45 1.93
CA TYR A 246 -16.70 -2.80 1.82
C TYR A 246 -17.43 -1.87 0.83
N TYR A 247 -16.98 -0.63 0.74
CA TYR A 247 -17.53 0.41 -0.13
C TYR A 247 -16.79 0.54 -1.47
N SER A 248 -16.30 -0.58 -1.99
CA SER A 248 -15.64 -0.64 -3.30
C SER A 248 -16.57 -1.03 -4.43
N ALA A 249 -16.18 -0.68 -5.65
CA ALA A 249 -16.80 -1.19 -6.88
C ALA A 249 -16.80 -2.72 -6.90
N ASP A 250 -15.70 -3.35 -6.47
CA ASP A 250 -15.53 -4.80 -6.39
C ASP A 250 -16.61 -5.45 -5.51
N VAL A 251 -16.79 -4.96 -4.28
CA VAL A 251 -17.80 -5.48 -3.36
C VAL A 251 -19.21 -5.13 -3.82
N PHE A 252 -19.40 -3.96 -4.43
CA PHE A 252 -20.69 -3.57 -4.98
C PHE A 252 -21.16 -4.52 -6.09
N THR A 253 -20.27 -4.89 -7.02
CA THR A 253 -20.63 -5.68 -8.21
C THR A 253 -20.49 -7.19 -8.06
N GLU A 254 -19.59 -7.67 -7.20
CA GLU A 254 -19.27 -9.11 -7.03
C GLU A 254 -19.58 -9.56 -5.59
N ARG A 255 -20.77 -9.25 -5.06
CA ARG A 255 -21.10 -9.49 -3.64
C ARG A 255 -20.95 -10.94 -3.20
N GLU A 256 -21.19 -11.88 -4.09
CA GLU A 256 -21.22 -13.31 -3.81
C GLU A 256 -19.86 -13.90 -3.43
N ILE A 257 -18.77 -13.25 -3.83
CA ILE A 257 -17.41 -13.68 -3.47
C ILE A 257 -16.98 -13.17 -2.09
N PHE A 258 -17.86 -12.45 -1.38
CA PHE A 258 -17.62 -11.87 -0.07
C PHE A 258 -18.68 -12.28 0.95
N HIS A 259 -18.25 -12.48 2.20
CA HIS A 259 -19.13 -12.56 3.37
C HIS A 259 -19.28 -11.17 3.99
N LEU A 260 -20.39 -10.49 3.68
CA LEU A 260 -20.64 -9.10 4.05
C LEU A 260 -21.02 -8.89 5.54
N ASP A 261 -21.42 -9.96 6.23
CA ASP A 261 -21.77 -9.94 7.65
C ASP A 261 -20.56 -9.98 8.59
N TRP A 262 -19.36 -10.22 8.03
CA TRP A 262 -18.12 -10.34 8.77
C TRP A 262 -17.10 -9.29 8.29
N SER A 263 -16.47 -8.61 9.25
CA SER A 263 -15.41 -7.64 9.00
C SER A 263 -14.06 -8.22 9.41
N GLY A 264 -13.15 -8.42 8.46
CA GLY A 264 -11.80 -8.88 8.69
C GLY A 264 -10.94 -7.86 9.44
N GLY A 265 -9.93 -8.39 10.13
CA GLY A 265 -9.09 -7.66 11.05
C GLY A 265 -7.98 -8.53 11.64
N ALA A 266 -7.43 -8.06 12.76
CA ALA A 266 -6.43 -8.77 13.57
C ALA A 266 -6.92 -8.99 15.01
N PRO A 267 -6.52 -10.08 15.67
CA PRO A 267 -6.86 -10.31 17.08
C PRO A 267 -6.21 -9.25 17.99
N PRO A 268 -6.62 -9.16 19.27
CA PRO A 268 -5.88 -8.39 20.27
C PRO A 268 -4.41 -8.80 20.30
N GLU A 269 -3.52 -7.82 20.23
CA GLU A 269 -2.07 -8.07 20.27
C GLU A 269 -1.36 -7.08 21.21
N PRO A 270 -0.23 -7.48 21.81
CA PRO A 270 0.38 -6.70 22.87
C PRO A 270 1.26 -5.56 22.37
N TYR A 271 1.51 -5.39 21.07
CA TYR A 271 2.50 -4.42 20.57
C TYR A 271 1.86 -3.04 20.29
N PHE A 272 0.74 -3.00 19.57
CA PHE A 272 0.00 -1.76 19.30
C PHE A 272 -0.95 -1.40 20.45
N LYS A 273 -0.46 -0.61 21.42
CA LYS A 273 -1.23 -0.15 22.60
C LYS A 273 -1.77 1.29 22.47
N ASP A 274 -1.79 1.84 21.26
CA ASP A 274 -2.20 3.23 21.01
C ASP A 274 -3.75 3.42 21.06
N ASP A 275 -4.55 2.33 21.09
CA ASP A 275 -6.02 2.36 21.04
C ASP A 275 -6.66 1.30 21.97
N GLU A 276 -7.63 1.71 22.81
CA GLU A 276 -8.29 0.84 23.80
C GLU A 276 -9.12 -0.27 23.16
N PHE A 277 -9.78 0.01 22.02
CA PHE A 277 -10.55 -0.98 21.30
C PHE A 277 -9.64 -2.09 20.77
N THR A 278 -8.50 -1.70 20.19
CA THR A 278 -7.48 -2.62 19.68
C THR A 278 -6.94 -3.53 20.78
N ILE A 279 -6.67 -2.99 21.97
CA ILE A 279 -6.21 -3.78 23.12
C ILE A 279 -7.25 -4.81 23.56
N LYS A 280 -8.54 -4.42 23.56
CA LYS A 280 -9.61 -5.27 24.08
C LYS A 280 -10.10 -6.31 23.07
N TRP A 281 -10.32 -5.89 21.83
CA TRP A 281 -11.02 -6.65 20.82
C TRP A 281 -10.16 -6.98 19.59
N GLY A 282 -9.02 -6.30 19.41
CA GLY A 282 -8.20 -6.39 18.22
C GLY A 282 -8.52 -5.29 17.20
N GLN A 283 -7.83 -5.33 16.06
CA GLN A 283 -7.99 -4.32 15.02
C GLN A 283 -9.10 -4.73 14.05
N ASN A 284 -10.22 -3.99 14.02
CA ASN A 284 -11.29 -4.21 13.06
C ASN A 284 -11.05 -3.34 11.80
N TRP A 285 -10.53 -3.93 10.72
CA TRP A 285 -10.20 -3.21 9.49
C TRP A 285 -11.42 -2.98 8.58
N GLY A 286 -12.54 -3.66 8.82
CA GLY A 286 -13.77 -3.45 8.05
C GLY A 286 -13.77 -4.01 6.63
N ILE A 287 -12.73 -4.77 6.26
CA ILE A 287 -12.69 -5.47 4.98
C ILE A 287 -13.67 -6.65 5.03
N PRO A 288 -14.47 -6.92 3.99
CA PRO A 288 -15.32 -8.10 4.01
C PRO A 288 -14.46 -9.38 3.94
N VAL A 289 -14.88 -10.42 4.65
CA VAL A 289 -14.21 -11.73 4.61
C VAL A 289 -14.49 -12.41 3.27
N TYR A 290 -13.53 -13.15 2.72
CA TYR A 290 -13.73 -13.82 1.43
C TYR A 290 -14.59 -15.07 1.55
N ASN A 291 -15.48 -15.23 0.57
CA ASN A 291 -16.14 -16.50 0.29
C ASN A 291 -15.24 -17.33 -0.64
N TRP A 292 -14.19 -17.93 -0.07
CA TRP A 292 -13.23 -18.72 -0.83
C TRP A 292 -13.86 -19.83 -1.69
N PRO A 293 -14.90 -20.56 -1.25
CA PRO A 293 -15.64 -21.49 -2.12
C PRO A 293 -16.23 -20.83 -3.38
N ALA A 294 -16.87 -19.67 -3.25
CA ALA A 294 -17.40 -18.94 -4.41
C ALA A 294 -16.27 -18.45 -5.33
N MET A 295 -15.19 -17.91 -4.77
CA MET A 295 -14.01 -17.52 -5.56
C MET A 295 -13.41 -18.73 -6.31
N ARG A 296 -13.29 -19.89 -5.66
CA ARG A 296 -12.78 -21.12 -6.27
C ARG A 296 -13.68 -21.59 -7.43
N ALA A 297 -15.00 -21.49 -7.28
CA ALA A 297 -15.95 -21.84 -8.34
C ALA A 297 -15.79 -20.96 -9.60
N GLN A 298 -15.21 -19.77 -9.45
CA GLN A 298 -14.89 -18.84 -10.53
C GLN A 298 -13.39 -18.88 -10.93
N ASP A 299 -12.65 -19.96 -10.60
CA ASP A 299 -11.19 -20.07 -10.80
C ASP A 299 -10.41 -18.86 -10.28
N PHE A 300 -10.86 -18.30 -9.15
CA PHE A 300 -10.25 -17.17 -8.48
C PHE A 300 -10.08 -15.95 -9.39
N ALA A 301 -10.99 -15.74 -10.35
CA ALA A 301 -10.90 -14.71 -11.38
C ALA A 301 -10.55 -13.32 -10.82
N TRP A 302 -11.18 -12.93 -9.72
CA TRP A 302 -10.93 -11.66 -9.04
C TRP A 302 -9.47 -11.51 -8.57
N TRP A 303 -8.92 -12.50 -7.87
CA TRP A 303 -7.52 -12.47 -7.44
C TRP A 303 -6.53 -12.54 -8.60
N ARG A 304 -6.82 -13.38 -9.61
CA ARG A 304 -5.99 -13.44 -10.83
C ARG A 304 -5.93 -12.08 -11.53
N GLN A 305 -7.06 -11.38 -11.59
CA GLN A 305 -7.14 -10.04 -12.16
C GLN A 305 -6.25 -9.05 -11.40
N ARG A 306 -6.26 -9.07 -10.06
CA ARG A 306 -5.37 -8.24 -9.22
C ARG A 306 -3.90 -8.49 -9.51
N VAL A 307 -3.50 -9.76 -9.62
CA VAL A 307 -2.12 -10.14 -9.95
C VAL A 307 -1.74 -9.69 -11.36
N ARG A 308 -2.64 -9.78 -12.35
CA ARG A 308 -2.43 -9.25 -13.70
C ARG A 308 -2.22 -7.73 -13.70
N GLY A 309 -3.01 -7.00 -12.92
CA GLY A 309 -2.87 -5.56 -12.74
C GLY A 309 -1.50 -5.19 -12.20
N VAL A 310 -1.13 -5.76 -11.05
CA VAL A 310 0.11 -5.38 -10.35
C VAL A 310 1.35 -5.70 -11.19
N LYS A 311 1.41 -6.85 -11.88
CA LYS A 311 2.61 -7.28 -12.62
C LYS A 311 2.90 -6.43 -13.86
N ARG A 312 1.89 -5.71 -14.36
CA ARG A 312 2.08 -4.73 -15.45
C ARG A 312 2.85 -3.49 -15.00
N ILE A 313 2.82 -3.18 -13.70
CA ILE A 313 3.37 -1.94 -13.12
C ILE A 313 4.61 -2.21 -12.26
N PHE A 314 4.67 -3.36 -11.59
CA PHE A 314 5.72 -3.66 -10.63
C PHE A 314 6.58 -4.85 -11.06
N HIS A 315 7.81 -4.89 -10.55
CA HIS A 315 8.76 -5.99 -10.75
C HIS A 315 8.66 -7.02 -9.61
N ILE A 316 8.25 -6.54 -8.43
CA ILE A 316 8.01 -7.28 -7.20
C ILE A 316 6.68 -6.79 -6.64
N PHE A 317 5.87 -7.65 -6.02
CA PHE A 317 4.76 -7.17 -5.20
C PHE A 317 4.77 -7.85 -3.83
N ARG A 318 4.47 -7.04 -2.81
CA ARG A 318 4.12 -7.47 -1.47
C ARG A 318 2.64 -7.84 -1.46
N ILE A 319 2.30 -8.95 -0.83
CA ILE A 319 0.95 -9.25 -0.37
C ILE A 319 0.92 -8.84 1.10
N ASP A 320 0.20 -7.77 1.39
CA ASP A 320 -0.09 -7.34 2.75
C ASP A 320 -0.88 -8.44 3.47
N HIS A 321 -0.60 -8.66 4.75
CA HIS A 321 -1.27 -9.65 5.59
C HIS A 321 -1.47 -11.01 4.90
N VAL A 322 -0.38 -11.64 4.44
CA VAL A 322 -0.43 -12.92 3.71
C VAL A 322 -1.11 -14.03 4.53
N LEU A 323 -1.15 -13.87 5.86
CA LEU A 323 -1.86 -14.74 6.79
C LEU A 323 -3.34 -14.92 6.41
N GLY A 324 -3.98 -13.89 5.83
CA GLY A 324 -5.39 -13.92 5.41
C GLY A 324 -5.73 -15.02 4.40
N PHE A 325 -4.73 -15.52 3.65
CA PHE A 325 -4.89 -16.67 2.76
C PHE A 325 -5.10 -17.98 3.53
N TYR A 326 -4.55 -18.09 4.75
CA TYR A 326 -4.71 -19.25 5.62
C TYR A 326 -5.92 -19.08 6.53
N ARG A 327 -6.04 -17.90 7.15
CA ARG A 327 -7.13 -17.51 8.04
C ARG A 327 -7.09 -16.00 8.32
N ILE A 328 -8.23 -15.42 8.65
CA ILE A 328 -8.35 -14.02 9.05
C ILE A 328 -9.16 -13.90 10.34
N TYR A 329 -8.81 -12.95 11.21
CA TYR A 329 -9.65 -12.65 12.36
C TYR A 329 -10.85 -11.80 11.93
N ALA A 330 -12.06 -12.23 12.28
CA ALA A 330 -13.30 -11.69 11.75
C ALA A 330 -14.23 -11.21 12.87
N PHE A 331 -14.72 -9.98 12.74
CA PHE A 331 -15.67 -9.33 13.64
C PHE A 331 -17.10 -9.42 13.10
N PRO A 332 -18.11 -9.71 13.95
CA PRO A 332 -19.53 -9.72 13.54
C PRO A 332 -20.17 -8.32 13.48
N TRP A 333 -19.36 -7.27 13.36
CA TRP A 333 -19.82 -5.88 13.20
C TRP A 333 -18.80 -5.05 12.42
N ARG A 334 -19.29 -3.98 11.78
CA ARG A 334 -18.48 -3.03 11.01
C ARG A 334 -17.74 -2.03 11.92
N PRO A 335 -16.59 -1.47 11.50
CA PRO A 335 -15.78 -0.56 12.33
C PRO A 335 -16.52 0.67 12.86
N ASN A 336 -17.51 1.19 12.13
CA ASN A 336 -18.34 2.32 12.59
C ASN A 336 -19.12 2.04 13.88
N ARG A 337 -19.26 0.76 14.26
CA ARG A 337 -19.91 0.33 15.51
C ARG A 337 -18.91 0.03 16.63
N ASN A 338 -17.60 0.15 16.41
CA ASN A 338 -16.58 -0.18 17.43
C ASN A 338 -16.82 0.55 18.76
N ALA A 339 -17.23 1.83 18.72
CA ALA A 339 -17.56 2.61 19.91
C ALA A 339 -18.73 2.03 20.72
N GLU A 340 -19.69 1.36 20.07
CA GLU A 340 -20.80 0.66 20.74
C GLU A 340 -20.32 -0.58 21.51
N PHE A 341 -19.25 -1.23 21.03
CA PHE A 341 -18.74 -2.50 21.57
C PHE A 341 -17.59 -2.31 22.57
N LEU A 342 -16.89 -1.18 22.52
CA LEU A 342 -15.80 -0.86 23.45
C LEU A 342 -16.20 -1.02 24.93
N PRO A 343 -17.33 -0.46 25.43
CA PRO A 343 -17.67 -0.57 26.85
C PRO A 343 -18.21 -1.94 27.27
N LEU A 344 -18.60 -2.81 26.34
CA LEU A 344 -19.33 -4.05 26.65
C LEU A 344 -18.43 -5.14 27.24
N THR A 345 -18.93 -5.91 28.18
CA THR A 345 -18.32 -7.20 28.57
C THR A 345 -18.49 -8.24 27.45
N HIS A 346 -17.76 -9.35 27.52
CA HIS A 346 -17.93 -10.44 26.54
C HIS A 346 -19.36 -10.98 26.50
N ALA A 347 -20.03 -11.15 27.66
CA ALA A 347 -21.40 -11.61 27.72
C ALA A 347 -22.38 -10.62 27.06
N GLN A 348 -22.22 -9.32 27.31
CA GLN A 348 -23.05 -8.27 26.70
C GLN A 348 -22.82 -8.17 25.19
N MET A 349 -21.57 -8.34 24.74
CA MET A 349 -21.23 -8.38 23.31
C MET A 349 -21.95 -9.55 22.63
N LEU A 350 -21.90 -10.75 23.22
CA LEU A 350 -22.60 -11.94 22.69
C LEU A 350 -24.11 -11.73 22.62
N GLU A 351 -24.73 -11.17 23.65
CA GLU A 351 -26.16 -10.85 23.65
C GLU A 351 -26.51 -9.92 22.47
N LYS A 352 -25.71 -8.87 22.25
CA LYS A 352 -25.93 -7.88 21.19
C LYS A 352 -25.71 -8.44 19.77
N THR A 353 -24.87 -9.45 19.61
CA THR A 353 -24.53 -10.02 18.29
C THR A 353 -25.32 -11.29 17.95
N GLY A 354 -26.21 -11.74 18.85
CA GLY A 354 -26.93 -13.01 18.70
C GLY A 354 -26.02 -14.22 18.89
N GLY A 355 -25.06 -14.14 19.82
CA GLY A 355 -24.13 -15.21 20.16
C GLY A 355 -22.85 -15.25 19.32
N ARG A 356 -22.64 -14.30 18.41
CA ARG A 356 -21.46 -14.25 17.53
C ARG A 356 -20.32 -13.48 18.18
N SER A 357 -19.12 -14.05 18.27
CA SER A 357 -17.92 -13.36 18.75
C SER A 357 -16.89 -13.18 17.63
N PRO A 358 -15.94 -12.23 17.80
CA PRO A 358 -14.75 -12.20 16.97
C PRO A 358 -13.97 -13.52 17.05
N HIS A 359 -13.55 -14.06 15.91
CA HIS A 359 -12.87 -15.36 15.83
C HIS A 359 -12.03 -15.47 14.55
N PHE A 360 -11.18 -16.48 14.44
CA PHE A 360 -10.48 -16.79 13.20
C PHE A 360 -11.38 -17.55 12.23
N ALA A 361 -11.50 -17.05 11.00
CA ALA A 361 -12.20 -17.67 9.89
C ALA A 361 -11.20 -18.11 8.81
N PRO A 362 -11.37 -19.29 8.16
CA PRO A 362 -12.50 -20.18 8.34
C PRO A 362 -12.39 -21.09 9.59
N ARG A 363 -11.20 -21.21 10.18
CA ARG A 363 -10.90 -22.00 11.38
C ARG A 363 -9.88 -21.29 12.27
N ASP A 364 -9.90 -21.65 13.56
CA ASP A 364 -8.78 -21.40 14.47
C ASP A 364 -7.54 -22.25 14.12
N ASP A 365 -6.50 -22.19 14.96
CA ASP A 365 -5.31 -23.06 14.90
C ASP A 365 -5.13 -23.84 16.22
N GLU A 366 -6.22 -24.22 16.88
CA GLU A 366 -6.19 -24.91 18.18
C GLU A 366 -5.94 -26.41 18.04
N THR A 367 -6.34 -27.01 16.92
CA THR A 367 -6.14 -28.43 16.62
C THR A 367 -5.16 -28.63 15.46
N ALA A 368 -4.46 -29.78 15.45
CA ALA A 368 -3.57 -30.15 14.35
C ALA A 368 -4.34 -30.30 13.02
N GLU A 369 -5.59 -30.77 13.08
CA GLU A 369 -6.48 -30.87 11.92
C GLU A 369 -6.81 -29.50 11.33
N ASN A 370 -7.18 -28.53 12.18
CA ASN A 370 -7.44 -27.16 11.74
C ASN A 370 -6.19 -26.51 11.13
N CYS A 371 -5.03 -26.68 11.77
CA CYS A 371 -3.75 -26.18 11.26
C CYS A 371 -3.43 -26.73 9.86
N GLU A 372 -3.56 -28.05 9.65
CA GLU A 372 -3.26 -28.66 8.35
C GLU A 372 -4.31 -28.30 7.29
N ALA A 373 -5.59 -28.14 7.66
CA ALA A 373 -6.63 -27.67 6.75
C ALA A 373 -6.36 -26.23 6.29
N ASN A 374 -6.08 -25.31 7.22
CA ASN A 374 -5.73 -23.92 6.92
C ASN A 374 -4.47 -23.84 6.05
N LYS A 375 -3.43 -24.64 6.38
CA LYS A 375 -2.21 -24.75 5.57
C LYS A 375 -2.52 -25.19 4.14
N ARG A 376 -3.27 -26.28 3.96
CA ARG A 376 -3.59 -26.82 2.63
C ARG A 376 -4.34 -25.82 1.76
N GLU A 377 -5.34 -25.14 2.33
CA GLU A 377 -6.15 -24.14 1.61
C GLU A 377 -5.35 -22.87 1.33
N GLY A 378 -4.61 -22.34 2.30
CA GLY A 378 -3.75 -21.19 2.08
C GLY A 378 -2.70 -21.45 1.00
N GLU A 379 -2.12 -22.65 0.94
CA GLU A 379 -1.22 -23.03 -0.13
C GLU A 379 -1.91 -23.16 -1.50
N GLU A 380 -3.15 -23.63 -1.56
CA GLU A 380 -3.95 -23.64 -2.80
C GLU A 380 -4.09 -22.22 -3.36
N TYR A 381 -4.52 -21.28 -2.51
CA TYR A 381 -4.75 -19.89 -2.90
C TYR A 381 -3.45 -19.17 -3.27
N LEU A 382 -2.37 -19.40 -2.53
CA LEU A 382 -1.06 -18.82 -2.86
C LEU A 382 -0.47 -19.41 -4.14
N ARG A 383 -0.69 -20.70 -4.44
CA ARG A 383 -0.30 -21.29 -5.74
C ARG A 383 -1.03 -20.63 -6.91
N MET A 384 -2.29 -20.24 -6.74
CA MET A 384 -3.00 -19.46 -7.75
C MET A 384 -2.32 -18.09 -8.00
N VAL A 385 -1.93 -17.39 -6.92
CA VAL A 385 -1.21 -16.11 -7.04
C VAL A 385 0.13 -16.31 -7.76
N LEU A 386 0.88 -17.34 -7.38
CA LEU A 386 2.17 -17.66 -8.00
C LEU A 386 2.03 -18.01 -9.48
N ALA A 387 1.04 -18.83 -9.83
CA ALA A 387 0.75 -19.20 -11.22
C ALA A 387 0.47 -17.95 -12.08
N GLU A 388 -0.29 -17.00 -11.55
CA GLU A 388 -0.61 -15.76 -12.27
C GLU A 388 0.56 -14.75 -12.24
N SER A 389 1.45 -14.79 -11.24
CA SER A 389 2.57 -13.84 -11.10
C SER A 389 3.64 -13.97 -12.20
N GLY A 390 3.78 -15.16 -12.78
CA GLY A 390 4.80 -15.46 -13.79
C GLY A 390 6.21 -15.21 -13.27
N ALA A 391 6.97 -14.34 -13.95
CA ALA A 391 8.34 -13.98 -13.53
C ALA A 391 8.39 -12.93 -12.40
N THR A 392 7.25 -12.33 -12.05
CA THR A 392 7.17 -11.27 -11.03
C THR A 392 7.37 -11.88 -9.65
N ARG A 393 8.23 -11.28 -8.83
CA ARG A 393 8.52 -11.84 -7.51
C ARG A 393 7.43 -11.50 -6.50
N VAL A 394 7.09 -12.47 -5.66
CA VAL A 394 6.08 -12.35 -4.61
C VAL A 394 6.76 -12.29 -3.24
N VAL A 395 6.37 -11.32 -2.45
CA VAL A 395 6.72 -11.20 -1.03
C VAL A 395 5.44 -11.31 -0.23
N GLY A 396 5.39 -12.17 0.79
CA GLY A 396 4.27 -12.25 1.71
C GLY A 396 4.63 -11.55 3.00
N GLU A 397 3.83 -10.60 3.46
CA GLU A 397 4.01 -10.04 4.78
C GLU A 397 3.35 -10.92 5.85
N ASP A 398 4.18 -11.52 6.68
CA ASP A 398 3.87 -12.49 7.73
C ASP A 398 4.24 -11.95 9.12
N LEU A 399 3.68 -10.79 9.49
CA LEU A 399 3.81 -10.20 10.84
C LEU A 399 2.54 -10.41 11.67
N GLY A 400 2.63 -10.07 12.96
CA GLY A 400 1.55 -10.25 13.93
C GLY A 400 1.46 -11.67 14.49
N THR A 401 0.24 -12.19 14.65
CA THR A 401 -0.02 -13.52 15.22
C THR A 401 0.15 -14.62 14.17
N VAL A 402 1.40 -14.97 13.87
CA VAL A 402 1.77 -15.92 12.81
C VAL A 402 1.72 -17.38 13.30
N PRO A 403 0.89 -18.25 12.70
CA PRO A 403 0.90 -19.67 13.02
C PRO A 403 2.22 -20.35 12.62
N ARG A 404 2.66 -21.34 13.40
CA ARG A 404 3.97 -22.01 13.21
C ARG A 404 4.17 -22.63 11.82
N TYR A 405 3.09 -23.04 11.16
CA TYR A 405 3.14 -23.67 9.84
C TYR A 405 3.26 -22.67 8.68
N VAL A 406 2.96 -21.38 8.89
CA VAL A 406 2.89 -20.40 7.79
C VAL A 406 4.27 -20.10 7.22
N ARG A 407 5.27 -19.78 8.06
CA ARG A 407 6.64 -19.49 7.59
C ARG A 407 7.25 -20.65 6.79
N PRO A 408 7.20 -21.92 7.27
CA PRO A 408 7.61 -23.07 6.46
C PRO A 408 6.81 -23.23 5.16
N SER A 409 5.50 -22.97 5.20
CA SER A 409 4.63 -23.04 4.02
C SER A 409 5.05 -22.03 2.94
N LEU A 410 5.25 -20.76 3.32
CA LEU A 410 5.73 -19.70 2.42
C LEU A 410 7.10 -20.05 1.80
N GLN A 411 8.03 -20.58 2.61
CA GLN A 411 9.33 -21.03 2.12
C GLN A 411 9.20 -22.15 1.09
N SER A 412 8.36 -23.15 1.34
CA SER A 412 8.15 -24.27 0.42
C SER A 412 7.54 -23.82 -0.92
N LEU A 413 6.76 -22.73 -0.90
CA LEU A 413 6.19 -22.09 -2.08
C LEU A 413 7.14 -21.11 -2.79
N GLY A 414 8.31 -20.82 -2.21
CA GLY A 414 9.25 -19.84 -2.78
C GLY A 414 8.83 -18.38 -2.56
N ILE A 415 7.95 -18.11 -1.58
CA ILE A 415 7.50 -16.77 -1.21
C ILE A 415 8.39 -16.24 -0.08
N ALA A 416 8.96 -15.05 -0.28
CA ALA A 416 9.77 -14.41 0.76
C ALA A 416 8.89 -13.84 1.87
N GLY A 417 9.14 -14.26 3.11
CA GLY A 417 8.57 -13.65 4.33
C GLY A 417 9.43 -12.49 4.86
N PHE A 418 8.94 -11.80 5.87
CA PHE A 418 9.60 -10.69 6.56
C PHE A 418 10.46 -11.16 7.74
N LYS A 419 11.57 -10.45 7.95
CA LYS A 419 12.46 -10.57 9.11
C LYS A 419 12.62 -9.21 9.76
N ILE A 420 11.93 -9.01 10.88
CA ILE A 420 12.03 -7.79 11.69
C ILE A 420 13.07 -8.06 12.77
N PRO A 421 14.29 -7.49 12.71
CA PRO A 421 15.41 -7.93 13.53
C PRO A 421 15.12 -8.01 15.03
N GLN A 422 14.39 -7.03 15.56
CA GLN A 422 14.03 -6.97 16.98
C GLN A 422 12.95 -7.99 17.41
N TRP A 423 12.38 -8.76 16.49
CA TRP A 423 11.38 -9.80 16.77
C TRP A 423 11.88 -11.21 16.42
N GLU A 424 13.02 -11.34 15.77
CA GLU A 424 13.57 -12.63 15.37
C GLU A 424 14.39 -13.27 16.51
N PHE A 425 13.72 -14.14 17.26
CA PHE A 425 14.32 -14.94 18.33
C PHE A 425 14.09 -16.44 18.08
N LEU A 426 15.13 -17.23 18.24
CA LEU A 426 15.08 -18.68 18.19
C LEU A 426 15.61 -19.24 19.53
N HIS A 427 14.80 -20.06 20.20
CA HIS A 427 15.12 -20.63 21.53
C HIS A 427 15.57 -19.60 22.58
N GLY A 428 14.95 -18.42 22.59
CA GLY A 428 15.26 -17.33 23.52
C GLY A 428 16.53 -16.52 23.18
N ARG A 429 17.23 -16.88 22.09
CA ARG A 429 18.37 -16.14 21.57
C ARG A 429 17.95 -15.34 20.34
N MET A 430 18.40 -14.08 20.27
CA MET A 430 18.24 -13.27 19.06
C MET A 430 18.95 -13.93 17.89
N THR A 431 18.25 -14.08 16.76
CA THR A 431 18.82 -14.63 15.54
C THR A 431 19.73 -13.57 14.89
N PRO A 432 21.04 -13.84 14.72
CA PRO A 432 21.93 -12.94 14.01
C PRO A 432 21.51 -12.74 12.55
N GLY A 433 21.73 -11.54 12.00
CA GLY A 433 21.29 -11.23 10.63
C GLY A 433 21.88 -12.14 9.55
N ASN A 434 23.10 -12.64 9.73
CA ASN A 434 23.74 -13.60 8.82
C ASN A 434 23.13 -15.01 8.87
N GLU A 435 22.34 -15.32 9.91
CA GLU A 435 21.59 -16.57 10.06
C GLU A 435 20.15 -16.44 9.54
N PHE A 436 19.70 -15.25 9.12
CA PHE A 436 18.39 -15.11 8.49
C PHE A 436 18.27 -15.97 7.24
N GLU A 437 17.07 -16.53 7.05
CA GLU A 437 16.74 -17.31 5.86
C GLU A 437 16.94 -16.44 4.61
N ARG A 438 17.65 -16.97 3.62
CA ARG A 438 17.98 -16.21 2.40
C ARG A 438 16.73 -15.72 1.68
N LEU A 439 15.70 -16.56 1.58
CA LEU A 439 14.40 -16.23 0.99
C LEU A 439 13.57 -15.36 1.97
N SER A 440 14.01 -14.13 2.20
CA SER A 440 13.30 -13.19 3.06
C SER A 440 13.57 -11.73 2.69
N VAL A 441 12.70 -10.87 3.21
CA VAL A 441 12.85 -9.41 3.23
C VAL A 441 13.14 -8.97 4.66
N THR A 442 14.25 -8.30 4.92
CA THR A 442 14.50 -7.70 6.24
C THR A 442 14.22 -6.20 6.23
N THR A 443 13.63 -5.71 7.30
CA THR A 443 13.43 -4.28 7.60
C THR A 443 13.29 -4.12 9.11
N TYR A 444 13.66 -2.96 9.67
CA TYR A 444 13.37 -2.67 11.07
C TYR A 444 11.91 -2.28 11.32
N ALA A 445 11.25 -1.72 10.30
CA ALA A 445 9.95 -1.09 10.42
C ALA A 445 9.22 -1.09 9.08
N THR A 446 7.89 -1.10 9.16
CA THR A 446 7.00 -0.78 8.03
C THR A 446 6.40 0.61 8.21
N HIS A 447 5.50 1.02 7.31
CA HIS A 447 4.78 2.29 7.42
C HIS A 447 3.87 2.39 8.67
N ASP A 448 3.56 1.26 9.30
CA ASP A 448 2.76 1.16 10.53
C ASP A 448 3.56 1.40 11.82
N HIS A 449 4.88 1.35 11.73
CA HIS A 449 5.76 1.40 12.89
C HIS A 449 6.25 2.83 13.15
N LYS A 450 6.61 3.10 14.41
CA LYS A 450 7.31 4.34 14.76
C LYS A 450 8.71 4.33 14.13
N PRO A 451 9.18 5.43 13.52
CA PRO A 451 10.57 5.54 13.10
C PRO A 451 11.52 5.37 14.29
N ILE A 452 12.69 4.80 14.05
CA ILE A 452 13.65 4.45 15.10
C ILE A 452 14.19 5.71 15.78
N ARG A 453 14.28 6.83 15.05
CA ARG A 453 14.63 8.13 15.64
C ARG A 453 13.58 8.64 16.63
N GLN A 454 12.31 8.32 16.40
CA GLN A 454 11.24 8.65 17.33
C GLN A 454 11.34 7.77 18.58
N LEU A 455 11.55 6.46 18.41
CA LEU A 455 11.83 5.56 19.54
C LEU A 455 13.00 6.06 20.39
N TRP A 456 14.10 6.46 19.76
CA TRP A 456 15.26 7.06 20.44
C TRP A 456 14.89 8.29 21.28
N THR A 457 13.99 9.12 20.77
CA THR A 457 13.53 10.32 21.50
C THR A 457 12.67 9.93 22.69
N GLU A 458 11.72 9.02 22.50
CA GLU A 458 10.79 8.56 23.54
C GLU A 458 11.51 7.81 24.66
N ALA A 459 12.54 7.02 24.35
CA ALA A 459 13.34 6.30 25.33
C ALA A 459 14.12 7.23 26.30
N LEU A 460 14.46 8.43 25.83
CA LEU A 460 15.16 9.46 26.60
C LEU A 460 14.20 10.42 27.32
N ASP A 461 12.93 10.49 26.89
CA ASP A 461 11.93 11.36 27.51
C ASP A 461 11.27 10.66 28.71
N GLU A 462 11.52 11.15 29.91
CA GLU A 462 10.97 10.60 31.15
C GLU A 462 9.45 10.70 31.24
N LYS A 463 8.85 11.62 30.47
CA LYS A 463 7.41 11.86 30.45
C LYS A 463 6.70 11.06 29.37
N SER A 464 7.43 10.36 28.50
CA SER A 464 6.81 9.57 27.44
C SER A 464 6.06 8.38 28.03
N PRO A 465 4.75 8.21 27.75
CA PRO A 465 4.00 7.04 28.21
C PRO A 465 4.47 5.74 27.53
N THR A 466 5.26 5.84 26.46
CA THR A 466 5.80 4.71 25.70
C THR A 466 7.30 4.53 25.88
N ARG A 467 7.91 5.21 26.88
CA ARG A 467 9.36 5.18 27.17
C ARG A 467 9.91 3.76 27.30
N GLU A 468 9.28 2.92 28.10
CA GLU A 468 9.77 1.57 28.37
C GLU A 468 9.68 0.67 27.13
N GLN A 469 8.58 0.73 26.37
CA GLN A 469 8.47 0.02 25.10
C GLN A 469 9.55 0.48 24.11
N ALA A 470 9.79 1.79 24.02
CA ALA A 470 10.82 2.34 23.14
C ALA A 470 12.23 1.89 23.56
N ARG A 471 12.51 1.81 24.87
CA ARG A 471 13.77 1.28 25.40
C ARG A 471 13.96 -0.19 25.06
N GLU A 472 12.95 -1.01 25.28
CA GLU A 472 12.99 -2.43 24.94
C GLU A 472 13.28 -2.67 23.46
N ASP A 473 12.58 -1.93 22.57
CA ASP A 473 12.78 -2.05 21.13
C ASP A 473 14.18 -1.60 20.72
N LEU A 474 14.68 -0.48 21.25
CA LEU A 474 16.04 0.01 20.97
C LEU A 474 17.12 -0.93 21.50
N LEU A 475 16.91 -1.56 22.66
CA LEU A 475 17.86 -2.54 23.21
C LEU A 475 17.96 -3.77 22.30
N LYS A 476 16.83 -4.26 21.77
CA LYS A 476 16.83 -5.36 20.79
C LYS A 476 17.50 -4.95 19.48
N ILE A 477 17.23 -3.74 18.97
CA ILE A 477 17.91 -3.22 17.78
C ILE A 477 19.42 -3.05 18.04
N ALA A 478 19.82 -2.55 19.21
CA ALA A 478 21.22 -2.41 19.61
C ALA A 478 21.92 -3.77 19.67
N GLN A 479 21.28 -4.77 20.29
CA GLN A 479 21.79 -6.13 20.38
C GLN A 479 21.99 -6.73 18.98
N PHE A 480 21.02 -6.57 18.07
CA PHE A 480 21.15 -7.02 16.68
C PHE A 480 22.29 -6.30 15.95
N ALA A 481 22.45 -5.00 16.20
CA ALA A 481 23.49 -4.18 15.61
C ALA A 481 24.88 -4.37 16.25
N GLY A 482 25.01 -5.21 17.27
CA GLY A 482 26.28 -5.43 18.00
C GLY A 482 26.73 -4.21 18.81
N ILE A 483 25.79 -3.35 19.21
CA ILE A 483 26.07 -2.14 19.98
C ILE A 483 25.97 -2.47 21.47
N ALA A 484 27.07 -2.30 22.19
CA ALA A 484 27.09 -2.41 23.65
C ALA A 484 26.49 -1.14 24.29
N PRO A 485 25.59 -1.27 25.29
CA PRO A 485 25.11 -0.13 26.06
C PRO A 485 26.28 0.58 26.77
N ARG A 486 26.39 1.90 26.59
CA ARG A 486 27.38 2.73 27.27
C ARG A 486 26.89 4.16 27.43
N GLU A 487 27.45 4.88 28.39
CA GLU A 487 27.23 6.32 28.51
C GLU A 487 27.76 7.08 27.28
N GLY A 488 27.09 8.18 26.93
CA GLY A 488 27.45 9.03 25.80
C GLY A 488 27.24 8.39 24.42
N LEU A 489 26.43 7.33 24.32
CA LEU A 489 26.02 6.75 23.04
C LEU A 489 25.14 7.75 22.26
N GLU A 490 25.55 8.11 21.06
CA GLU A 490 24.84 9.09 20.21
C GLU A 490 24.17 8.43 19.01
N TYR A 491 22.94 8.84 18.71
CA TYR A 491 22.17 8.24 17.62
C TYR A 491 22.85 8.36 16.24
N GLU A 492 23.25 9.56 15.83
CA GLU A 492 23.78 9.78 14.46
C GLU A 492 25.22 9.25 14.30
N ARG A 493 26.03 9.29 15.37
CA ARG A 493 27.43 8.87 15.34
C ARG A 493 27.59 7.36 15.54
N ASP A 494 26.91 6.80 16.53
CA ASP A 494 27.15 5.44 17.00
C ASP A 494 26.04 4.48 16.56
N PHE A 495 24.77 4.84 16.80
CA PHE A 495 23.64 3.93 16.62
C PHE A 495 23.24 3.73 15.16
N TYR A 496 23.04 4.83 14.43
CA TYR A 496 22.56 4.85 13.06
C TYR A 496 23.47 4.08 12.10
N PRO A 497 24.81 4.30 12.07
CA PRO A 497 25.69 3.56 11.16
C PRO A 497 25.71 2.06 11.46
N ALA A 498 25.75 1.67 12.75
CA ALA A 498 25.79 0.27 13.16
C ALA A 498 24.48 -0.47 12.81
N MET A 499 23.34 0.16 13.07
CA MET A 499 22.02 -0.36 12.70
C MET A 499 21.89 -0.55 11.18
N MET A 500 22.25 0.46 10.38
CA MET A 500 22.20 0.34 8.91
C MET A 500 23.15 -0.74 8.40
N SER A 501 24.36 -0.82 8.97
CA SER A 501 25.34 -1.87 8.64
C SER A 501 24.80 -3.27 8.94
N ALA A 502 24.20 -3.48 10.11
CA ALA A 502 23.67 -4.78 10.50
C ALA A 502 22.51 -5.23 9.59
N LEU A 503 21.61 -4.32 9.22
CA LEU A 503 20.52 -4.59 8.28
C LEU A 503 21.07 -5.05 6.91
N PHE A 504 22.02 -4.30 6.34
CA PHE A 504 22.59 -4.63 5.03
C PHE A 504 23.51 -5.86 5.06
N ASN A 505 24.15 -6.17 6.19
CA ASN A 505 24.95 -7.40 6.32
C ASN A 505 24.11 -8.66 6.58
N SER A 506 22.80 -8.55 6.74
CA SER A 506 21.92 -9.71 6.85
C SER A 506 22.02 -10.65 5.63
N ASN A 507 21.63 -11.91 5.83
CA ASN A 507 21.54 -12.90 4.76
C ASN A 507 20.22 -12.83 3.98
N SER A 508 19.24 -12.02 4.41
CA SER A 508 18.00 -11.79 3.65
C SER A 508 18.29 -11.30 2.23
N ARG A 509 17.58 -11.86 1.24
CA ARG A 509 17.74 -11.49 -0.17
C ARG A 509 17.45 -10.01 -0.40
N ILE A 510 16.42 -9.46 0.24
CA ILE A 510 16.07 -8.05 0.14
C ILE A 510 16.23 -7.40 1.51
N ALA A 511 16.94 -6.28 1.60
CA ALA A 511 16.97 -5.43 2.78
C ALA A 511 16.30 -4.10 2.45
N ILE A 512 15.18 -3.78 3.09
CA ILE A 512 14.44 -2.55 2.86
C ILE A 512 14.63 -1.63 4.07
N VAL A 513 14.91 -0.35 3.81
CA VAL A 513 14.91 0.70 4.83
C VAL A 513 13.76 1.67 4.57
N MET A 514 13.00 2.02 5.62
CA MET A 514 11.98 3.04 5.51
C MET A 514 12.61 4.41 5.27
N ILE A 515 12.05 5.24 4.38
CA ILE A 515 12.59 6.58 4.07
C ILE A 515 12.76 7.48 5.31
N THR A 516 11.91 7.28 6.32
CA THR A 516 12.01 7.99 7.61
C THR A 516 13.27 7.58 8.36
N ASP A 517 13.55 6.28 8.46
CA ASP A 517 14.76 5.78 9.09
C ASP A 517 15.99 6.11 8.27
N LEU A 518 15.94 5.98 6.94
CA LEU A 518 17.02 6.36 6.03
C LEU A 518 17.44 7.83 6.24
N LEU A 519 16.49 8.72 6.49
CA LEU A 519 16.73 10.14 6.73
C LEU A 519 16.83 10.54 8.21
N ALA A 520 16.81 9.57 9.14
CA ALA A 520 16.80 9.78 10.60
C ALA A 520 15.68 10.74 11.06
N ARG A 521 14.46 10.52 10.55
CA ARG A 521 13.27 11.35 10.80
C ARG A 521 12.38 10.72 11.88
N LYS A 522 11.59 11.56 12.54
CA LYS A 522 10.65 11.15 13.60
C LYS A 522 9.21 10.96 13.11
N ASP A 523 8.90 11.45 11.93
CA ASP A 523 7.53 11.48 11.42
C ASP A 523 7.01 10.08 11.07
N ARG A 524 5.83 9.76 11.59
CA ARG A 524 5.09 8.52 11.33
C ARG A 524 4.02 8.75 10.26
N PHE A 525 3.87 7.83 9.31
CA PHE A 525 2.86 7.95 8.26
C PHE A 525 1.49 7.39 8.68
N ASN A 526 1.47 6.35 9.51
CA ASN A 526 0.25 5.72 9.99
C ASN A 526 0.36 5.27 11.45
N VAL A 527 -0.73 5.42 12.19
CA VAL A 527 -0.94 4.81 13.51
C VAL A 527 -2.06 3.75 13.36
N PRO A 528 -1.73 2.44 13.38
CA PRO A 528 -2.72 1.37 13.26
C PRO A 528 -3.84 1.48 14.28
N GLY A 529 -5.04 1.02 13.91
CA GLY A 529 -6.23 1.06 14.76
C GLY A 529 -6.88 2.44 14.92
N THR A 530 -6.29 3.52 14.37
CA THR A 530 -6.83 4.87 14.51
C THR A 530 -7.31 5.46 13.18
N ALA A 531 -8.48 6.11 13.20
CA ALA A 531 -8.98 6.93 12.09
C ALA A 531 -8.54 8.40 12.23
N ALA A 532 -7.26 8.64 12.59
CA ALA A 532 -6.77 9.98 12.85
C ALA A 532 -6.60 10.77 11.55
N ALA A 533 -7.07 12.04 11.54
CA ALA A 533 -6.93 12.96 10.41
C ALA A 533 -5.47 13.24 9.97
N THR A 534 -4.49 12.79 10.76
CA THR A 534 -3.06 12.93 10.45
C THR A 534 -2.47 11.72 9.72
N ASN A 535 -3.12 10.55 9.75
CA ASN A 535 -2.66 9.37 9.01
C ASN A 535 -2.65 9.67 7.51
N TRP A 536 -1.63 9.17 6.81
CA TRP A 536 -1.49 9.29 5.36
C TRP A 536 -1.34 10.72 4.82
N THR A 537 -1.21 11.73 5.67
CA THR A 537 -1.10 13.14 5.22
C THR A 537 0.32 13.68 5.23
N ARG A 538 1.24 13.07 5.99
CA ARG A 538 2.60 13.60 6.20
C ARG A 538 3.45 13.46 4.95
N ARG A 539 4.25 14.49 4.66
CA ARG A 539 5.19 14.54 3.54
C ARG A 539 6.63 14.70 3.99
N LEU A 540 7.57 14.43 3.10
CA LEU A 540 8.99 14.73 3.34
C LEU A 540 9.18 16.26 3.48
N PRO A 541 10.15 16.72 4.29
CA PRO A 541 10.34 18.16 4.52
C PRO A 541 10.97 18.88 3.32
N LYS A 542 11.64 18.14 2.42
CA LYS A 542 12.39 18.64 1.27
C LYS A 542 11.87 18.00 -0.02
N THR A 543 12.04 18.71 -1.14
CA THR A 543 11.89 18.14 -2.49
C THR A 543 13.05 17.18 -2.81
N ILE A 544 12.91 16.33 -3.84
CA ILE A 544 14.01 15.47 -4.27
C ILE A 544 15.26 16.29 -4.60
N SER A 545 15.11 17.37 -5.38
CA SER A 545 16.19 18.31 -5.69
C SER A 545 16.86 18.88 -4.42
N GLN A 546 16.06 19.37 -3.46
CA GLN A 546 16.58 19.88 -2.19
C GLN A 546 17.27 18.79 -1.34
N MET A 547 16.86 17.52 -1.47
CA MET A 547 17.55 16.40 -0.83
C MET A 547 18.92 16.15 -1.46
N CYS A 548 19.02 16.22 -2.80
CA CYS A 548 20.29 16.12 -3.53
C CYS A 548 21.28 17.22 -3.12
N GLU A 549 20.83 18.45 -2.90
CA GLU A 549 21.69 19.59 -2.56
C GLU A 549 22.09 19.62 -1.07
N SER A 550 21.27 19.04 -0.20
CA SER A 550 21.42 19.08 1.26
C SER A 550 22.74 18.42 1.72
N PRO A 551 23.71 19.17 2.32
CA PRO A 551 24.99 18.61 2.75
C PRO A 551 24.85 17.49 3.79
N THR A 552 23.90 17.62 4.72
CA THR A 552 23.62 16.60 5.74
C THR A 552 23.09 15.32 5.14
N ILE A 553 22.18 15.41 4.15
CA ILE A 553 21.62 14.23 3.47
C ILE A 553 22.70 13.59 2.61
N ARG A 554 23.47 14.37 1.84
CA ARG A 554 24.60 13.84 1.04
C ARG A 554 25.61 13.08 1.88
N ARG A 555 26.00 13.60 3.06
CA ARG A 555 26.90 12.89 3.98
C ARG A 555 26.34 11.55 4.42
N ARG A 556 25.04 11.52 4.79
CA ARG A 556 24.36 10.29 5.20
C ARG A 556 24.24 9.29 4.04
N MET A 557 23.90 9.76 2.84
CA MET A 557 23.77 8.92 1.66
C MET A 557 25.12 8.34 1.21
N LYS A 558 26.21 9.09 1.39
CA LYS A 558 27.58 8.57 1.18
C LYS A 558 27.88 7.40 2.13
N LEU A 559 27.57 7.56 3.42
CA LEU A 559 27.69 6.46 4.38
C LEU A 559 26.86 5.24 3.97
N ILE A 560 25.60 5.44 3.58
CA ILE A 560 24.73 4.34 3.14
C ILE A 560 25.32 3.64 1.92
N LYS A 561 25.77 4.40 0.91
CA LYS A 561 26.43 3.83 -0.27
C LYS A 561 27.64 2.97 0.10
N GLU A 562 28.51 3.46 0.97
CA GLU A 562 29.69 2.69 1.45
C GLU A 562 29.28 1.39 2.18
N LEU A 563 28.18 1.41 2.94
CA LEU A 563 27.65 0.21 3.60
C LEU A 563 27.04 -0.78 2.60
N LEU A 564 26.34 -0.29 1.57
CA LEU A 564 25.79 -1.12 0.50
C LEU A 564 26.91 -1.82 -0.30
N GLU A 565 27.95 -1.08 -0.68
CA GLU A 565 29.13 -1.61 -1.38
C GLU A 565 29.83 -2.69 -0.53
N LYS A 566 30.06 -2.43 0.76
CA LYS A 566 30.69 -3.40 1.69
C LYS A 566 29.86 -4.67 1.87
N SER A 567 28.53 -4.56 1.86
CA SER A 567 27.64 -5.71 2.06
C SER A 567 27.35 -6.52 0.78
N GLY A 568 27.82 -6.03 -0.38
CA GLY A 568 27.57 -6.62 -1.69
C GLY A 568 26.11 -6.52 -2.14
N ARG A 569 25.46 -5.38 -1.86
CA ARG A 569 24.03 -5.13 -2.19
C ARG A 569 23.80 -4.07 -3.29
N THR A 570 24.87 -3.56 -3.89
CA THR A 570 24.85 -2.60 -5.00
C THR A 570 24.71 -3.26 -6.36
#